data_AF-A0A2P2BWT4-F1
#
_entry.id   AF-A0A2P2BWT4-F1
#
_cell.length_a   1.000
_cell.length_b   1.000
_cell.length_c   1.000
_cell.angle_alpha   90.00
_cell.angle_beta   90.00
_cell.angle_gamma   90.00
#
_symmetry.space_group_name_H-M   'P 1'
#
loop_
_entity.id
_entity.type
_entity.pdbx_description
1 polymer ?
#
loop_
_entity_poly.entity_id
_entity_poly.type
_entity_poly.pdbx_seq_one_letter_code
_entity_poly.pdbx_strand_id
1 'polypeptide(L)'
;MITACLAIDLTKDHDDYGNSDRRALTELMEVPDGATAIVDIGARQFVSQDLASMLHEHGDRITIEIRGTDTRSLIRFVKAARDGYWSVTA
;
A
#
# COMPACT_ATOMS: atom_id res chain seq x y z
N MET A 1 25.79 4.35 -2.70
CA MET A 1 24.69 4.00 -1.78
C MET A 1 23.89 2.91 -2.47
N ILE A 2 23.77 1.73 -1.86
CA ILE A 2 22.98 0.61 -2.39
C ILE A 2 21.69 0.58 -1.57
N THR A 3 20.54 0.48 -2.23
CA THR A 3 19.22 0.41 -1.58
C THR A 3 18.43 -0.77 -2.15
N ALA A 4 17.40 -1.20 -1.43
CA ALA A 4 16.51 -2.29 -1.83
C ALA A 4 15.22 -1.74 -2.46
N CYS A 5 14.64 -2.53 -3.37
CA CYS A 5 13.30 -2.27 -3.90
C CYS A 5 12.43 -3.51 -3.71
N LEU A 6 11.30 -3.36 -3.02
CA LEU A 6 10.32 -4.42 -2.82
C LEU A 6 9.10 -4.16 -3.70
N ALA A 7 8.63 -5.17 -4.42
CA ALA A 7 7.39 -5.10 -5.20
C ALA A 7 6.29 -5.87 -4.49
N ILE A 8 5.18 -5.21 -4.19
CA ILE A 8 4.00 -5.76 -3.53
C ILE A 8 2.85 -5.73 -4.53
N ASP A 9 2.40 -6.91 -4.95
CA ASP A 9 1.30 -7.09 -5.89
C ASP A 9 -0.02 -7.27 -5.11
N LEU A 10 -0.90 -6.28 -5.18
CA LEU A 10 -2.25 -6.30 -4.60
C LEU A 10 -3.34 -6.46 -5.67
N THR A 11 -2.98 -6.85 -6.91
CA THR A 11 -3.91 -6.93 -8.04
C THR A 11 -4.88 -8.10 -7.94
N LYS A 12 -4.52 -9.17 -7.22
CA LYS A 12 -5.27 -10.44 -7.18
C LYS A 12 -5.97 -10.72 -5.85
N ASP A 13 -5.56 -10.05 -4.78
CA ASP A 13 -5.94 -10.40 -3.40
C ASP A 13 -7.01 -9.45 -2.85
N HIS A 14 -8.22 -9.54 -3.43
CA HIS A 14 -9.41 -8.96 -2.79
C HIS A 14 -10.29 -10.08 -2.26
N ASP A 15 -9.81 -10.78 -1.23
CA ASP A 15 -10.70 -11.57 -0.38
C ASP A 15 -11.48 -10.60 0.52
N ASP A 16 -12.78 -10.84 0.72
CA ASP A 16 -13.73 -9.96 1.43
C ASP A 16 -13.35 -9.62 2.89
N TYR A 17 -12.26 -10.19 3.41
CA TYR A 17 -11.86 -10.13 4.82
C TYR A 17 -10.54 -9.40 5.11
N GLY A 18 -9.87 -8.79 4.12
CA GLY A 18 -8.69 -7.93 4.35
C GLY A 18 -7.42 -8.64 4.86
N ASN A 19 -7.47 -9.95 5.08
CA ASN A 19 -6.38 -10.75 5.65
C ASN A 19 -5.19 -10.92 4.67
N SER A 20 -5.47 -10.85 3.36
CA SER A 20 -4.45 -10.96 2.31
C SER A 20 -3.55 -9.73 2.24
N ASP A 21 -4.11 -8.53 2.46
CA ASP A 21 -3.33 -7.28 2.49
C ASP A 21 -2.30 -7.30 3.62
N ARG A 22 -2.71 -7.74 4.80
CA ARG A 22 -1.83 -7.83 5.97
C ARG A 22 -0.64 -8.75 5.70
N ARG A 23 -0.87 -9.87 5.01
CA ARG A 23 0.19 -10.82 4.66
C ARG A 23 1.15 -10.24 3.62
N ALA A 24 0.62 -9.59 2.58
CA ALA A 24 1.44 -8.94 1.55
C ALA A 24 2.30 -7.79 2.11
N LEU A 25 1.80 -7.08 3.12
CA LEU A 25 2.48 -5.94 3.73
C LEU A 25 3.39 -6.33 4.91
N THR A 26 3.31 -7.56 5.42
CA THR A 26 4.18 -8.04 6.51
C THR A 26 5.66 -7.91 6.12
N GLU A 27 5.97 -8.05 4.83
CA GLU A 27 7.33 -7.90 4.29
C GLU A 27 7.88 -6.46 4.46
N LEU A 28 7.04 -5.43 4.56
CA LEU A 28 7.46 -4.05 4.80
C LEU A 28 8.21 -3.87 6.13
N MET A 29 7.95 -4.74 7.11
CA MET A 29 8.65 -4.72 8.39
C MET A 29 10.13 -5.09 8.26
N GLU A 30 10.47 -5.95 7.29
CA GLU A 30 11.84 -6.42 7.07
C GLU A 30 12.62 -5.53 6.09
N VAL A 31 11.94 -4.63 5.40
CA VAL A 31 12.56 -3.70 4.45
C VAL A 31 13.49 -2.72 5.19
N PRO A 32 14.74 -2.51 4.72
CA PRO A 32 15.66 -1.57 5.33
C PRO A 32 15.23 -0.11 5.10
N ASP A 33 15.61 0.77 6.03
CA ASP A 33 15.34 2.21 5.94
C ASP A 33 15.92 2.81 4.64
N GLY A 34 15.17 3.71 4.01
CA GLY A 34 15.55 4.32 2.73
C GLY A 34 15.38 3.42 1.50
N ALA A 35 14.82 2.22 1.66
CA ALA A 35 14.35 1.40 0.54
C ALA A 35 13.10 1.97 -0.12
N THR A 36 12.76 1.41 -1.29
CA THR A 36 11.54 1.75 -2.02
C THR A 36 10.60 0.54 -2.07
N ALA A 37 9.35 0.72 -1.67
CA ALA A 37 8.29 -0.26 -1.87
C ALA A 37 7.37 0.20 -3.02
N ILE A 38 7.20 -0.66 -4.02
CA ILE A 38 6.25 -0.45 -5.12
C ILE A 38 5.01 -1.27 -4.82
N VAL A 39 3.89 -0.61 -4.58
CA VAL A 39 2.59 -1.23 -4.29
C VAL A 39 1.73 -1.16 -5.55
N ASP A 40 1.52 -2.28 -6.23
CA ASP A 40 0.67 -2.36 -7.42
C ASP A 40 -0.76 -2.75 -7.04
N ILE A 41 -1.68 -1.81 -7.19
CA ILE A 41 -3.11 -2.00 -6.90
C ILE A 41 -3.91 -2.42 -8.14
N GLY A 42 -3.31 -2.41 -9.34
CA GLY A 42 -4.00 -2.74 -10.59
C GLY A 42 -5.29 -1.94 -10.77
N ALA A 43 -6.41 -2.64 -10.94
CA ALA A 43 -7.75 -2.06 -11.10
C ALA A 43 -8.54 -1.96 -9.77
N ARG A 44 -7.89 -2.18 -8.62
CA ARG A 44 -8.54 -2.19 -7.31
C ARG A 44 -9.03 -0.80 -6.93
N GLN A 45 -10.28 -0.73 -6.48
CA GLN A 45 -10.95 0.53 -6.11
C GLN A 45 -11.05 0.74 -4.60
N PHE A 46 -10.94 -0.33 -3.81
CA PHE A 46 -11.15 -0.32 -2.37
C PHE A 46 -9.84 -0.43 -1.61
N VAL A 47 -9.65 0.47 -0.65
CA VAL A 47 -8.53 0.46 0.29
C VAL A 47 -9.01 -0.17 1.59
N SER A 48 -8.27 -1.14 2.13
CA SER A 48 -8.56 -1.67 3.46
C SER A 48 -7.95 -0.80 4.55
N GLN A 49 -8.49 -0.89 5.77
CA GLN A 49 -7.94 -0.15 6.91
C GLN A 49 -6.50 -0.55 7.23
N ASP A 50 -6.25 -1.86 7.23
CA ASP A 50 -4.94 -2.41 7.52
C ASP A 50 -3.91 -1.92 6.49
N LEU A 51 -4.26 -1.90 5.20
CA LEU A 51 -3.39 -1.35 4.15
C LEU A 51 -3.09 0.14 4.39
N ALA A 52 -4.10 0.95 4.69
CA ALA A 52 -3.93 2.37 4.94
C ALA A 52 -3.01 2.64 6.15
N SER A 53 -3.25 1.94 7.27
CA SER A 53 -2.45 2.08 8.50
C SER A 53 -1.01 1.65 8.28
N MET A 54 -0.78 0.49 7.66
CA MET A 54 0.58 -0.02 7.44
C MET A 54 1.39 0.86 6.49
N LEU A 55 0.79 1.36 5.41
CA LEU A 55 1.51 2.26 4.51
C LEU A 55 1.84 3.60 5.19
N HIS A 56 0.96 4.08 6.07
CA HIS A 56 1.21 5.28 6.86
C HIS A 56 2.36 5.09 7.84
N GLU A 57 2.32 4.03 8.64
CA GLU A 57 3.34 3.70 9.65
C GLU A 57 4.74 3.53 9.04
N HIS A 58 4.82 2.97 7.83
CA HIS A 58 6.10 2.75 7.15
C HIS A 58 6.53 3.91 6.24
N GLY A 59 5.64 4.85 5.91
CA GLY A 59 5.91 5.95 4.98
C GLY A 59 7.00 6.92 5.42
N ASP A 60 7.29 7.01 6.72
CA ASP A 60 8.39 7.83 7.26
C ASP A 60 9.77 7.18 7.09
N ARG A 61 9.81 5.85 6.94
CA ARG A 61 11.04 5.05 6.93
C ARG A 61 11.47 4.62 5.52
N ILE A 62 10.51 4.43 4.63
CA ILE A 62 10.73 3.97 3.25
C ILE A 62 9.97 4.84 2.25
N THR A 63 10.42 4.83 0.99
CA THR A 63 9.68 5.46 -0.11
C THR A 63 8.60 4.50 -0.60
N ILE A 64 7.34 4.93 -0.63
CA ILE A 64 6.21 4.11 -1.12
C ILE A 64 5.74 4.68 -2.46
N GLU A 65 5.82 3.88 -3.51
CA GLU A 65 5.29 4.17 -4.84
C GLU A 65 4.03 3.34 -5.09
N ILE A 66 2.88 4.01 -5.28
CA ILE A 66 1.62 3.32 -5.57
C ILE A 66 1.37 3.33 -7.08
N ARG A 67 1.23 2.15 -7.67
CA ARG A 67 0.93 1.94 -9.10
C ARG A 67 -0.45 1.34 -9.28
N GLY A 68 -1.11 1.68 -10.37
CA GLY A 68 -2.45 1.22 -10.66
C GLY A 68 -2.93 1.76 -12.00
N THR A 69 -4.07 1.27 -12.47
CA THR A 69 -4.61 1.58 -13.79
C THR A 69 -5.62 2.72 -13.81
N ASP A 70 -6.19 3.07 -12.65
CA ASP A 70 -7.21 4.12 -12.50
C ASP A 70 -6.72 5.28 -11.61
N THR A 71 -6.80 6.51 -12.13
CA THR A 71 -6.33 7.71 -11.43
C THR A 71 -7.12 8.00 -10.15
N ARG A 72 -8.44 7.75 -10.13
CA ARG A 72 -9.26 8.00 -8.93
C ARG A 72 -8.88 7.04 -7.80
N SER A 73 -8.64 5.79 -8.16
CA SER A 73 -8.13 4.76 -7.25
C SER A 73 -6.75 5.16 -6.72
N LEU A 74 -5.81 5.56 -7.58
CA LEU A 74 -4.50 6.06 -7.15
C LEU A 74 -4.60 7.21 -6.13
N ILE A 75 -5.43 8.22 -6.40
CA ILE A 75 -5.65 9.34 -5.47
C ILE A 75 -6.18 8.86 -4.13
N ARG A 76 -7.15 7.94 -4.15
CA ARG A 76 -7.76 7.37 -2.94
C ARG A 76 -6.73 6.59 -2.10
N PHE A 77 -5.93 5.75 -2.74
CA PHE A 77 -4.90 4.96 -2.06
C PHE A 77 -3.78 5.85 -1.50
N VAL A 78 -3.29 6.83 -2.27
CA VAL A 78 -2.28 7.78 -1.79
C VAL A 78 -2.81 8.59 -0.61
N LYS A 79 -4.07 9.04 -0.67
CA LYS A 79 -4.68 9.76 0.44
C LYS A 79 -4.82 8.87 1.68
N ALA A 80 -5.31 7.64 1.52
CA ALA A 80 -5.48 6.73 2.64
C ALA A 80 -4.13 6.35 3.29
N ALA A 81 -3.10 6.10 2.49
CA ALA A 81 -1.74 5.86 2.99
C ALA A 81 -1.15 7.07 3.73
N ARG A 82 -1.48 8.29 3.31
CA ARG A 82 -1.04 9.51 4.00
C ARG A 82 -1.78 9.78 5.29
N ASP A 83 -3.08 9.53 5.32
CA ASP A 83 -3.95 9.83 6.46
C ASP A 83 -3.94 8.70 7.51
N GLY A 84 -3.39 7.52 7.17
CA GLY A 84 -3.42 6.32 8.03
C GLY A 84 -4.81 5.74 8.22
N TYR A 85 -5.79 6.23 7.45
CA TYR A 85 -7.19 5.85 7.55
C TYR A 85 -7.86 5.94 6.19
N TRP A 86 -8.87 5.10 5.97
CA TRP A 86 -9.70 5.13 4.78
C TRP A 86 -11.12 5.52 5.19
N SER A 87 -11.69 6.51 4.51
CA SER A 87 -13.10 6.87 4.67
C SER A 87 -13.84 6.52 3.38
N VAL A 88 -14.93 5.77 3.50
CA VAL A 88 -15.91 5.58 2.43
C VAL A 88 -16.74 6.85 2.33
N THR A 89 -16.14 7.96 1.95
CA THR A 89 -16.93 9.11 1.51
C THR A 89 -17.38 8.83 0.08
N ALA A 90 -18.63 8.36 0.00
CA ALA A 90 -19.46 8.29 -1.20
C ALA A 90 -19.52 9.64 -1.93
#